data_AF-A0A7S1GKC4-F1
#
_entry.id   AF-A0A7S1GKC4-F1
#
_cell.length_a   1.000
_cell.length_b   1.000
_cell.length_c   1.000
_cell.angle_alpha   90.00
_cell.angle_beta   90.00
_cell.angle_gamma   90.00
#
_symmetry.space_group_name_H-M   'P 1'
#
loop_
_entity.id
_entity.type
_entity.pdbx_description
1 polymer ?
#
loop_
_entity_poly.entity_id
_entity_poly.type
_entity_poly.pdbx_seq_one_letter_code
_entity_poly.pdbx_strand_id
1 'polypeptide(L)'
;HVFILAGARAKPLLWNKPLKLTTAPSMMPGQIVIPNLEDKAPFQPSALLGRGVNWWTTRQRKYAFSFVYGGRNSKMNGGGRVFRDYLEQEISDHYPDNKILGMPFLMKRWSSPYDFHKIQTFQIYNQSILCPCLPGDLAWQKRFFDVILNGCIPVVLSFDTPRLPGGKSWFLPENQPGDHASVWETYPFAKGQYGGNQDFEVDYESFVVQIPLKDETINMSSMMQTMEAILSNKEELRRRQRNMMDCALSFTYGMGPDAHRYNDAFSHILAALYHYQHEILPTYDPPKARRQKLGQVVAA
;
A
#
# COMPACT_ATOMS: atom_id res chain seq x y z
N HIS A 1 16.99 -2.00 -9.57
CA HIS A 1 16.46 -1.39 -10.80
C HIS A 1 16.26 -2.49 -11.83
N VAL A 2 15.02 -2.85 -12.15
CA VAL A 2 14.74 -3.69 -13.32
C VAL A 2 14.78 -2.75 -14.52
N PHE A 3 15.84 -2.87 -15.33
CA PHE A 3 15.88 -2.25 -16.64
C PHE A 3 15.17 -3.21 -17.59
N ILE A 4 14.12 -2.73 -18.26
CA ILE A 4 13.63 -3.44 -19.44
C ILE A 4 14.72 -3.26 -20.49
N LEU A 5 15.44 -4.35 -20.78
CA LEU A 5 16.41 -4.41 -21.87
C LEU A 5 15.63 -4.22 -23.17
N ALA A 6 15.52 -2.96 -23.57
CA ALA A 6 15.03 -2.60 -24.87
C ALA A 6 16.10 -3.09 -25.86
N GLY A 7 15.87 -4.25 -26.48
CA GLY A 7 16.75 -4.78 -27.53
C GLY A 7 17.01 -3.72 -28.59
N ALA A 8 18.09 -3.84 -29.37
CA ALA A 8 18.65 -2.83 -30.28
C ALA A 8 17.70 -2.21 -31.34
N ARG A 9 16.41 -2.59 -31.36
CA ARG A 9 15.32 -1.99 -32.16
C ARG A 9 14.26 -1.27 -31.33
N ALA A 10 14.53 -0.95 -30.07
CA ALA A 10 13.65 -0.11 -29.27
C ALA A 10 13.48 1.25 -29.95
N LYS A 11 12.24 1.61 -30.29
CA LYS A 11 11.93 2.89 -30.94
C LYS A 11 12.57 4.04 -30.13
N PRO A 12 13.20 5.04 -30.77
CA PRO A 12 13.75 6.22 -30.08
C PRO A 12 12.78 6.91 -29.10
N LEU A 13 11.46 6.71 -29.27
CA LEU A 13 10.43 7.15 -28.33
C LEU A 13 10.58 6.61 -26.90
N LEU A 14 11.10 5.38 -26.71
CA LEU A 14 11.23 4.78 -25.37
C LEU A 14 12.36 5.40 -24.54
N TRP A 15 13.30 6.11 -25.18
CA TRP A 15 14.43 6.75 -24.47
C TRP A 15 13.97 7.97 -23.66
N ASN A 16 12.86 8.60 -24.04
CA ASN A 16 12.31 9.77 -23.36
C ASN A 16 11.23 9.45 -22.32
N LYS A 17 10.88 8.16 -22.15
CA LYS A 17 9.96 7.67 -21.12
C LYS A 17 10.46 6.33 -20.57
N PRO A 18 11.44 6.33 -19.65
CA PRO A 18 11.91 5.08 -19.07
C PRO A 18 10.77 4.42 -18.28
N LEU A 19 10.29 3.29 -18.80
CA LEU A 19 9.38 2.41 -18.08
C LEU A 19 10.11 1.91 -16.84
N LYS A 20 9.60 2.24 -15.66
CA LYS A 20 10.27 1.98 -14.39
C LYS A 20 9.32 1.30 -13.42
N LEU A 21 9.78 0.19 -12.85
CA LEU A 21 9.13 -0.38 -11.67
C LEU A 21 9.57 0.39 -10.42
N THR A 22 8.62 0.73 -9.55
CA THR A 22 8.86 1.48 -8.31
C THR A 22 8.06 0.91 -7.16
N THR A 23 8.64 0.85 -5.96
CA THR A 23 7.87 0.58 -4.73
C THR A 23 7.34 1.87 -4.12
N ALA A 24 7.87 3.03 -4.51
CA ALA A 24 7.41 4.36 -4.10
C ALA A 24 6.26 4.84 -5.01
N PRO A 25 5.54 5.92 -4.62
CA PRO A 25 4.52 6.53 -5.47
C PRO A 25 4.98 6.77 -6.92
N SER A 26 4.08 6.55 -7.86
CA SER A 26 4.25 6.89 -9.28
C SER A 26 4.14 8.40 -9.44
N MET A 27 5.29 9.07 -9.49
CA MET A 27 5.40 10.53 -9.65
C MET A 27 5.55 10.95 -11.11
N MET A 28 5.76 9.99 -12.03
CA MET A 28 5.98 10.26 -13.45
C MET A 28 5.22 9.26 -14.33
N PRO A 29 4.73 9.67 -15.51
CA PRO A 29 4.17 8.74 -16.48
C PRO A 29 5.15 7.61 -16.82
N GLY A 30 4.66 6.37 -16.88
CA GLY A 30 5.49 5.19 -17.15
C GLY A 30 6.19 4.60 -15.92
N GLN A 31 5.81 5.04 -14.71
CA GLN A 31 6.14 4.31 -13.49
C GLN A 31 5.04 3.29 -13.18
N ILE A 32 5.42 2.03 -12.97
CA ILE A 32 4.52 0.99 -12.48
C ILE A 32 4.85 0.78 -11.01
N VAL A 33 3.86 1.02 -10.15
CA VAL A 33 3.97 0.73 -8.73
C VAL A 33 3.89 -0.78 -8.53
N ILE A 34 4.83 -1.35 -7.79
CA ILE A 34 4.92 -2.77 -7.50
C ILE A 34 4.92 -3.03 -5.99
N PRO A 35 4.34 -4.14 -5.52
CA PRO A 35 4.41 -4.50 -4.11
C PRO A 35 5.85 -4.80 -3.70
N ASN A 36 6.15 -4.62 -2.41
CA ASN A 36 7.44 -5.03 -1.86
C ASN A 36 7.60 -6.55 -1.97
N LEU A 37 8.79 -7.02 -2.34
CA LEU A 37 9.10 -8.44 -2.35
C LEU A 37 9.11 -8.98 -0.91
N GLU A 38 8.28 -9.99 -0.66
CA GLU A 38 8.35 -10.80 0.56
C GLU A 38 8.70 -12.23 0.14
N ASP A 39 9.91 -12.64 0.50
CA ASP A 39 10.58 -13.84 -0.03
C ASP A 39 10.40 -15.08 0.85
N LYS A 40 9.71 -14.95 1.99
CA LYS A 40 9.57 -16.06 2.93
C LYS A 40 8.56 -17.08 2.46
N ALA A 41 8.86 -18.35 2.76
CA ALA A 41 8.02 -19.50 2.43
C ALA A 41 6.53 -19.35 2.77
N PRO A 42 6.11 -18.81 3.94
CA PRO A 42 4.69 -18.66 4.26
C PRO A 42 3.92 -17.68 3.34
N PHE A 43 4.62 -16.83 2.60
CA PHE A 43 4.04 -15.84 1.68
C PHE A 43 4.28 -16.19 0.22
N GLN A 44 4.73 -17.42 -0.06
CA GLN A 44 4.71 -17.93 -1.42
C GLN A 44 3.26 -18.20 -1.87
N PRO A 45 2.92 -18.02 -3.16
CA PRO A 45 1.56 -18.20 -3.66
C PRO A 45 0.91 -19.54 -3.26
N SER A 46 1.64 -20.66 -3.35
CA SER A 46 1.13 -21.98 -2.94
C SER A 46 0.77 -22.03 -1.46
N ALA A 47 1.59 -21.43 -0.60
CA ALA A 47 1.34 -21.35 0.83
C ALA A 47 0.13 -20.46 1.17
N LEU A 48 -0.06 -19.36 0.42
CA LEU A 48 -1.24 -18.51 0.57
C LEU A 48 -2.52 -19.19 0.10
N LEU A 49 -2.51 -19.86 -1.05
CA LEU A 49 -3.65 -20.63 -1.55
C LEU A 49 -4.01 -21.80 -0.63
N GLY A 50 -3.02 -22.40 0.03
CA GLY A 50 -3.25 -23.40 1.07
C GLY A 50 -4.02 -22.86 2.29
N ARG A 51 -4.08 -21.53 2.49
CA ARG A 51 -4.91 -20.89 3.51
C ARG A 51 -6.33 -20.78 2.97
N GLY A 52 -7.13 -21.84 3.16
CA GLY A 52 -8.53 -21.85 2.76
C GLY A 52 -9.36 -20.74 3.44
N VAL A 53 -10.61 -20.56 3.00
CA VAL A 53 -11.52 -19.48 3.45
C VAL A 53 -11.64 -19.38 4.98
N ASN A 54 -11.61 -20.50 5.70
CA ASN A 54 -11.68 -20.52 7.17
C ASN A 54 -10.48 -19.84 7.83
N TRP A 55 -9.28 -19.95 7.24
CA TRP A 55 -8.10 -19.24 7.72
C TRP A 55 -8.29 -17.73 7.59
N TRP A 56 -8.91 -17.24 6.52
CA TRP A 56 -9.12 -15.81 6.32
C TRP A 56 -10.24 -15.25 7.19
N THR A 57 -11.35 -16.01 7.32
CA THR A 57 -12.63 -15.46 7.79
C THR A 57 -13.10 -15.94 9.16
N THR A 58 -12.74 -17.15 9.59
CA THR A 58 -13.31 -17.77 10.80
C THR A 58 -12.30 -18.17 11.86
N ARG A 59 -11.00 -18.13 11.54
CA ARG A 59 -9.99 -18.46 12.54
C ARG A 59 -10.07 -17.52 13.75
N GLN A 60 -9.84 -18.08 14.92
CA GLN A 60 -9.81 -17.31 16.15
C GLN A 60 -8.58 -16.38 16.12
N ARG A 61 -8.84 -15.08 16.27
CA ARG A 61 -7.80 -14.06 16.47
C ARG A 61 -7.68 -13.77 17.96
N LYS A 62 -6.46 -13.47 18.39
CA LYS A 62 -6.17 -13.11 19.78
C LYS A 62 -6.41 -11.64 20.04
N TYR A 63 -6.11 -10.79 19.05
CA TYR A 63 -6.16 -9.34 19.19
C TYR A 63 -7.22 -8.73 18.28
N ALA A 64 -7.96 -7.75 18.81
CA ALA A 64 -8.89 -6.95 18.03
C ALA A 64 -8.13 -6.12 17.00
N PHE A 65 -7.07 -5.45 17.44
CA PHE A 65 -6.09 -4.87 16.55
C PHE A 65 -4.68 -4.99 17.10
N SER A 66 -3.70 -4.85 16.21
CA SER A 66 -2.31 -4.64 16.60
C SER A 66 -1.70 -3.48 15.85
N PHE A 67 -1.00 -2.61 16.57
CA PHE A 67 -0.22 -1.53 16.01
C PHE A 67 1.26 -1.70 16.39
N VAL A 68 2.06 -2.10 15.41
CA VAL A 68 3.48 -2.41 15.60
C VAL A 68 4.32 -1.40 14.83
N TYR A 69 5.12 -0.58 15.51
CA TYR A 69 5.84 0.54 14.89
C TYR A 69 7.24 0.73 15.44
N GLY A 70 8.11 1.35 14.64
CA GLY A 70 9.50 1.65 15.02
C GLY A 70 9.63 2.96 15.80
N GLY A 71 10.74 3.11 16.52
CA GLY A 71 11.08 4.32 17.26
C GLY A 71 11.09 5.59 16.40
N ARG A 72 10.99 6.74 17.08
CA ARG A 72 11.15 8.05 16.45
C ARG A 72 12.62 8.25 16.06
N ASN A 73 12.83 8.61 14.80
CA ASN A 73 14.10 9.19 14.38
C ASN A 73 14.05 10.67 14.77
N SER A 74 14.95 11.11 15.65
CA SER A 74 15.02 12.50 16.15
C SER A 74 15.22 13.54 15.05
N LYS A 75 15.64 13.13 13.84
CA LYS A 75 15.83 14.00 12.68
C LYS A 75 14.56 14.27 11.88
N MET A 76 13.42 13.71 12.26
CA MET A 76 12.16 13.72 11.48
C MET A 76 11.04 14.49 12.20
N ASN A 77 11.32 15.72 12.62
CA ASN A 77 10.35 16.58 13.30
C ASN A 77 9.24 17.00 12.33
N GLY A 78 7.96 16.79 12.70
CA GLY A 78 6.79 17.26 11.94
C GLY A 78 6.27 16.33 10.82
N GLY A 79 6.79 15.11 10.69
CA GLY A 79 6.30 14.13 9.69
C GLY A 79 5.04 13.38 10.11
N GLY A 80 4.47 12.57 9.20
CA GLY A 80 3.28 11.75 9.44
C GLY A 80 3.34 10.81 10.66
N ARG A 81 4.52 10.59 11.23
CA ARG A 81 4.71 9.85 12.50
C ARG A 81 3.96 10.45 13.69
N VAL A 82 3.54 11.70 13.61
CA VAL A 82 2.71 12.35 14.64
C VAL A 82 1.39 11.59 14.88
N PHE A 83 0.84 10.93 13.86
CA PHE A 83 -0.37 10.12 13.99
C PHE A 83 -0.24 8.97 14.99
N ARG A 84 0.98 8.49 15.22
CA ARG A 84 1.24 7.44 16.22
C ARG A 84 1.00 7.95 17.63
N ASP A 85 1.55 9.12 17.94
CA ASP A 85 1.40 9.76 19.24
C ASP A 85 -0.07 10.09 19.52
N TYR A 86 -0.81 10.56 18.51
CA TYR A 86 -2.24 10.79 18.67
C TYR A 86 -3.01 9.50 18.95
N LEU A 87 -2.66 8.38 18.30
CA LEU A 87 -3.28 7.10 18.56
C LEU A 87 -2.89 6.55 19.95
N GLU A 88 -1.61 6.68 20.34
CA GLU A 88 -1.12 6.32 21.68
C GLU A 88 -1.85 7.10 22.77
N GLN A 89 -2.00 8.41 22.58
CA GLN A 89 -2.70 9.29 23.51
C GLN A 89 -4.19 8.90 23.62
N GLU A 90 -4.88 8.75 22.50
CA GLU A 90 -6.28 8.34 22.46
C GLU A 90 -6.52 7.02 23.21
N ILE A 91 -5.63 6.05 23.01
CA ILE A 91 -5.68 4.76 23.68
C ILE A 91 -5.40 4.87 25.18
N SER A 92 -4.40 5.66 25.57
CA SER A 92 -4.08 5.90 26.97
C SER A 92 -5.24 6.55 27.72
N ASP A 93 -5.93 7.50 27.09
CA ASP A 93 -6.99 8.28 27.71
C ASP A 93 -8.31 7.52 27.81
N HIS A 94 -8.66 6.72 26.80
CA HIS A 94 -10.00 6.12 26.68
C HIS A 94 -10.01 4.59 26.80
N TYR A 95 -8.86 3.92 26.69
CA TYR A 95 -8.76 2.46 26.66
C TYR A 95 -7.72 1.90 27.65
N PRO A 96 -7.80 2.23 28.95
CA PRO A 96 -6.76 1.89 29.94
C PRO A 96 -6.58 0.37 30.14
N ASP A 97 -7.64 -0.42 29.90
CA ASP A 97 -7.60 -1.89 30.04
C ASP A 97 -7.02 -2.61 28.81
N ASN A 98 -6.56 -1.86 27.80
CA ASN A 98 -6.05 -2.38 26.53
C ASN A 98 -7.03 -3.30 25.80
N LYS A 99 -8.33 -2.98 25.85
CA LYS A 99 -9.41 -3.78 25.23
C LYS A 99 -10.36 -2.91 24.44
N ILE A 100 -10.90 -3.48 23.37
CA ILE A 100 -11.96 -2.92 22.53
C ILE A 100 -13.04 -4.00 22.40
N LEU A 101 -14.27 -3.70 22.82
CA LEU A 101 -15.36 -4.68 22.90
C LEU A 101 -14.98 -5.95 23.70
N GLY A 102 -14.19 -5.79 24.77
CA GLY A 102 -13.70 -6.89 25.61
C GLY A 102 -12.55 -7.71 25.02
N MET A 103 -12.19 -7.50 23.76
CA MET A 103 -11.07 -8.18 23.09
C MET A 103 -9.79 -7.36 23.24
N PRO A 104 -8.64 -7.97 23.60
CA PRO A 104 -7.41 -7.22 23.82
C PRO A 104 -6.87 -6.66 22.50
N PHE A 105 -6.16 -5.53 22.55
CA PHE A 105 -5.32 -5.06 21.46
C PHE A 105 -3.85 -5.02 21.87
N LEU A 106 -2.96 -4.92 20.88
CA LEU A 106 -1.52 -4.84 21.12
C LEU A 106 -0.91 -3.62 20.45
N MET A 107 -0.41 -2.68 21.24
CA MET A 107 0.51 -1.65 20.76
C MET A 107 1.93 -2.03 21.12
N LYS A 108 2.81 -2.09 20.11
CA LYS A 108 4.22 -2.42 20.34
C LYS A 108 5.13 -1.44 19.60
N ARG A 109 5.85 -0.65 20.40
CA ARG A 109 6.97 0.17 19.94
C ARG A 109 8.26 -0.65 19.94
N TRP A 110 8.96 -0.66 18.81
CA TRP A 110 10.31 -1.20 18.72
C TRP A 110 11.33 -0.10 19.01
N SER A 111 12.23 -0.37 19.94
CA SER A 111 13.26 0.56 20.39
C SER A 111 14.27 0.86 19.28
N SER A 112 14.69 -0.17 18.54
CA SER A 112 15.59 -0.05 17.40
C SER A 112 14.91 -0.49 16.10
N PRO A 113 15.21 0.14 14.95
CA PRO A 113 14.84 -0.41 13.64
C PRO A 113 15.45 -1.79 13.38
N TYR A 114 16.56 -2.14 14.06
CA TYR A 114 17.19 -3.46 13.99
C TYR A 114 16.50 -4.51 14.90
N ASP A 115 15.76 -4.07 15.92
CA ASP A 115 14.97 -4.97 16.81
C ASP A 115 13.65 -5.40 16.15
N PHE A 116 13.42 -5.00 14.90
CA PHE A 116 12.25 -5.43 14.14
C PHE A 116 12.37 -6.93 13.82
N HIS A 117 11.98 -7.76 14.78
CA HIS A 117 11.89 -9.20 14.63
C HIS A 117 10.72 -9.53 13.70
N LYS A 118 11.00 -9.59 12.39
CA LYS A 118 9.99 -9.84 11.36
C LYS A 118 9.09 -11.04 11.68
N ILE A 119 9.66 -12.12 12.25
CA ILE A 119 8.91 -13.32 12.64
C ILE A 119 7.87 -12.98 13.72
N GLN A 120 8.27 -12.27 14.78
CA GLN A 120 7.36 -11.88 15.85
C GLN A 120 6.28 -10.91 15.35
N THR A 121 6.65 -9.94 14.51
CA THR A 121 5.68 -9.02 13.92
C THR A 121 4.65 -9.74 13.05
N PHE A 122 5.07 -10.72 12.24
CA PHE A 122 4.13 -11.53 11.45
C PHE A 122 3.22 -12.38 12.32
N GLN A 123 3.74 -12.98 13.39
CA GLN A 123 2.88 -13.69 14.36
C GLN A 123 1.83 -12.77 14.99
N ILE A 124 2.20 -11.54 15.34
CA ILE A 124 1.27 -10.53 15.87
C ILE A 124 0.18 -10.23 14.83
N TYR A 125 0.54 -9.85 13.59
CA TYR A 125 -0.46 -9.56 12.55
C TYR A 125 -1.35 -10.78 12.26
N ASN A 126 -0.76 -11.97 12.24
CA ASN A 126 -1.46 -13.22 12.04
C ASN A 126 -2.48 -13.51 13.17
N GLN A 127 -2.29 -12.91 14.35
CA GLN A 127 -3.19 -13.03 15.50
C GLN A 127 -4.16 -11.85 15.65
N SER A 128 -4.10 -10.86 14.78
CA SER A 128 -4.92 -9.64 14.84
C SER A 128 -6.02 -9.62 13.80
N ILE A 129 -7.14 -8.93 14.09
CA ILE A 129 -8.22 -8.70 13.11
C ILE A 129 -7.92 -7.44 12.28
N LEU A 130 -7.67 -6.32 12.94
CA LEU A 130 -7.40 -5.01 12.34
C LEU A 130 -5.95 -4.58 12.58
N CYS A 131 -5.35 -3.86 11.64
CA CYS A 131 -3.98 -3.39 11.75
C CYS A 131 -3.85 -1.94 11.26
N PRO A 132 -3.79 -0.95 12.19
CA PRO A 132 -3.51 0.42 11.84
C PRO A 132 -2.19 0.57 11.06
N CYS A 133 -2.28 1.21 9.90
CA CYS A 133 -1.19 1.48 8.96
C CYS A 133 -1.09 3.00 8.78
N LEU A 134 -0.60 3.67 9.82
CA LEU A 134 -0.55 5.14 9.86
C LEU A 134 0.58 5.70 8.98
N PRO A 135 0.42 6.92 8.43
CA PRO A 135 1.48 7.59 7.68
C PRO A 135 2.79 7.80 8.47
N GLY A 136 3.90 7.98 7.76
CA GLY A 136 5.23 8.18 8.36
C GLY A 136 5.84 6.94 9.02
N ASP A 137 5.14 5.80 9.02
CA ASP A 137 5.76 4.51 9.27
C ASP A 137 6.77 4.14 8.20
N LEU A 138 7.98 3.70 8.57
CA LEU A 138 8.98 3.24 7.60
C LEU A 138 9.05 1.70 7.62
N ALA A 139 8.97 1.01 6.48
CA ALA A 139 8.34 1.47 5.23
C ALA A 139 6.83 1.24 5.33
N TRP A 140 6.01 2.30 5.31
CA TRP A 140 4.56 2.23 5.51
C TRP A 140 3.91 1.29 4.50
N GLN A 141 4.33 1.35 3.23
CA GLN A 141 3.93 0.42 2.17
C GLN A 141 4.27 -1.02 2.52
N LYS A 142 5.46 -1.27 3.08
CA LYS A 142 5.82 -2.63 3.48
C LYS A 142 4.87 -3.15 4.56
N ARG A 143 4.60 -2.35 5.60
CA ARG A 143 3.65 -2.74 6.64
C ARG A 143 2.27 -3.04 6.06
N PHE A 144 1.79 -2.17 5.18
CA PHE A 144 0.48 -2.32 4.55
C PHE A 144 0.34 -3.68 3.84
N PHE A 145 1.33 -4.10 3.06
CA PHE A 145 1.29 -5.42 2.43
C PHE A 145 1.53 -6.56 3.44
N ASP A 146 2.44 -6.37 4.41
CA ASP A 146 2.69 -7.38 5.44
C ASP A 146 1.42 -7.72 6.23
N VAL A 147 0.58 -6.74 6.57
CA VAL A 147 -0.67 -7.00 7.31
C VAL A 147 -1.68 -7.74 6.44
N ILE A 148 -1.80 -7.38 5.14
CA ILE A 148 -2.67 -8.09 4.18
C ILE A 148 -2.25 -9.55 4.04
N LEU A 149 -0.95 -9.79 3.84
CA LEU A 149 -0.38 -11.13 3.69
C LEU A 149 -0.51 -11.98 4.98
N ASN A 150 -0.76 -11.36 6.13
CA ASN A 150 -1.05 -12.05 7.39
C ASN A 150 -2.56 -12.09 7.71
N GLY A 151 -3.42 -11.67 6.77
CA GLY A 151 -4.86 -11.65 6.92
C GLY A 151 -5.36 -10.67 7.98
N CYS A 152 -4.61 -9.61 8.27
CA CYS A 152 -5.01 -8.52 9.15
C CYS A 152 -5.48 -7.35 8.30
N ILE A 153 -6.72 -6.89 8.49
CA ILE A 153 -7.31 -5.84 7.65
C ILE A 153 -6.60 -4.50 7.94
N PRO A 154 -6.04 -3.83 6.92
CA PRO A 154 -5.44 -2.51 7.10
C PRO A 154 -6.48 -1.48 7.54
N VAL A 155 -6.11 -0.66 8.53
CA VAL A 155 -6.85 0.54 8.92
C VAL A 155 -5.97 1.75 8.60
N VAL A 156 -6.44 2.63 7.73
CA VAL A 156 -5.66 3.77 7.21
C VAL A 156 -6.37 5.09 7.48
N LEU A 157 -5.59 6.15 7.61
CA LEU A 157 -6.11 7.51 7.50
C LEU A 157 -6.31 7.85 6.03
N SER A 158 -7.45 8.47 5.71
CA SER A 158 -7.83 8.85 4.36
C SER A 158 -7.95 10.37 4.25
N PHE A 159 -7.23 10.92 3.27
CA PHE A 159 -7.12 12.35 2.99
C PHE A 159 -7.68 12.62 1.59
N ASP A 160 -8.27 13.79 1.39
CA ASP A 160 -8.53 14.27 0.03
C ASP A 160 -7.20 14.61 -0.66
N THR A 161 -7.10 14.29 -1.95
CA THR A 161 -5.94 14.67 -2.77
C THR A 161 -6.34 15.65 -3.88
N PRO A 162 -5.58 16.74 -4.08
CA PRO A 162 -5.80 17.64 -5.20
C PRO A 162 -5.38 17.04 -6.56
N ARG A 163 -4.63 15.92 -6.57
CA ARG A 163 -4.13 15.29 -7.80
C ARG A 163 -5.20 14.59 -8.62
N LEU A 164 -6.27 14.16 -7.95
CA LEU A 164 -7.38 13.46 -8.59
C LEU A 164 -8.69 13.99 -8.00
N PRO A 165 -9.57 14.65 -8.79
CA PRO A 165 -10.85 15.13 -8.29
C PRO A 165 -11.68 14.02 -7.66
N GLY A 166 -12.07 14.19 -6.39
CA GLY A 166 -12.79 13.17 -5.62
C GLY A 166 -11.93 11.97 -5.17
N GLY A 167 -10.65 11.96 -5.53
CA GLY A 167 -9.70 10.93 -5.16
C GLY A 167 -9.28 11.04 -3.70
N LYS A 168 -8.87 9.89 -3.15
CA LYS A 168 -8.31 9.78 -1.80
C LYS A 168 -6.82 9.48 -1.85
N SER A 169 -6.13 9.86 -0.78
CA SER A 169 -4.77 9.44 -0.47
C SER A 169 -4.74 8.77 0.89
N TRP A 170 -3.90 7.74 1.01
CA TRP A 170 -3.51 7.12 2.30
C TRP A 170 -2.03 7.35 2.59
N PHE A 171 -1.38 8.20 1.80
CA PHE A 171 0.04 8.49 1.86
C PHE A 171 0.25 9.97 2.15
N LEU A 172 0.86 10.25 3.31
CA LEU A 172 1.32 11.59 3.65
C LEU A 172 2.84 11.66 3.43
N PRO A 173 3.35 12.35 2.38
CA PRO A 173 4.77 12.57 2.26
C PRO A 173 5.27 13.44 3.41
N GLU A 174 6.43 13.08 3.95
CA GLU A 174 7.09 13.90 4.95
C GLU A 174 7.59 15.18 4.26
N ASN A 175 7.24 16.34 4.83
CA ASN A 175 7.70 17.69 4.42
C ASN A 175 7.02 18.31 3.18
N GLN A 176 5.91 17.76 2.67
CA GLN A 176 5.15 18.39 1.57
C GLN A 176 3.63 18.39 1.85
N PRO A 177 3.13 19.35 2.64
CA PRO A 177 1.69 19.56 2.83
C PRO A 177 1.04 19.87 1.48
N GLY A 178 0.01 19.12 1.09
CA GLY A 178 -0.76 19.35 -0.14
C GLY A 178 -0.36 18.51 -1.36
N ASP A 179 0.78 17.82 -1.35
CA ASP A 179 1.16 16.93 -2.47
C ASP A 179 0.91 15.45 -2.15
N HIS A 180 -0.36 15.12 -1.89
CA HIS A 180 -0.74 13.77 -1.50
C HIS A 180 -0.96 12.92 -2.76
N ALA A 181 -0.04 12.01 -3.06
CA ALA A 181 -0.24 11.03 -4.12
C ALA A 181 -1.51 10.21 -3.83
N SER A 182 -2.38 10.07 -4.83
CA SER A 182 -3.62 9.31 -4.73
C SER A 182 -3.36 7.83 -4.43
N VAL A 183 -4.39 7.10 -4.02
CA VAL A 183 -4.33 5.63 -3.88
C VAL A 183 -3.84 5.00 -5.19
N TRP A 184 -4.28 5.53 -6.33
CA TRP A 184 -3.89 5.04 -7.66
C TRP A 184 -2.41 5.21 -7.97
N GLU A 185 -1.81 6.27 -7.46
CA GLU A 185 -0.39 6.55 -7.64
C GLU A 185 0.48 5.81 -6.61
N THR A 186 -0.07 5.35 -5.49
CA THR A 186 0.72 4.86 -4.35
C THR A 186 0.63 3.36 -4.11
N TYR A 187 -0.43 2.71 -4.60
CA TYR A 187 -0.65 1.29 -4.39
C TYR A 187 -0.63 0.53 -5.72
N PRO A 188 0.04 -0.63 -5.76
CA PRO A 188 0.17 -1.41 -6.97
C PRO A 188 -1.20 -1.90 -7.43
N PHE A 189 -1.45 -1.75 -8.73
CA PHE A 189 -2.62 -2.29 -9.39
C PHE A 189 -3.95 -1.78 -8.84
N ALA A 190 -4.01 -0.55 -8.36
CA ALA A 190 -5.26 0.00 -7.83
C ALA A 190 -6.35 0.04 -8.91
N LYS A 191 -7.61 -0.22 -8.51
CA LYS A 191 -8.78 -0.13 -9.38
C LYS A 191 -8.85 1.20 -10.13
N GLY A 192 -9.12 1.13 -11.42
CA GLY A 192 -9.15 2.27 -12.35
C GLY A 192 -7.80 2.61 -12.99
N GLN A 193 -6.68 2.03 -12.53
CA GLN A 193 -5.36 2.35 -13.05
C GLN A 193 -5.12 1.86 -14.49
N TYR A 194 -5.81 0.82 -14.94
CA TYR A 194 -5.53 0.15 -16.22
C TYR A 194 -6.73 0.11 -17.16
N GLY A 195 -7.49 1.21 -17.20
CA GLY A 195 -8.61 1.35 -18.14
C GLY A 195 -9.79 0.42 -17.84
N GLY A 196 -9.92 -0.06 -16.60
CA GLY A 196 -11.05 -0.88 -16.17
C GLY A 196 -10.89 -2.37 -16.46
N ASN A 197 -9.67 -2.85 -16.72
CA ASN A 197 -9.40 -4.29 -16.77
C ASN A 197 -9.48 -4.89 -15.35
N GLN A 198 -10.67 -5.33 -14.96
CA GLN A 198 -10.98 -5.76 -13.60
C GLN A 198 -10.16 -6.97 -13.15
N ASP A 199 -9.69 -7.81 -14.08
CA ASP A 199 -8.99 -9.06 -13.75
C ASP A 199 -7.60 -8.83 -13.13
N PHE A 200 -7.01 -7.66 -13.35
CA PHE A 200 -5.66 -7.31 -12.86
C PHE A 200 -5.66 -6.13 -11.90
N GLU A 201 -6.83 -5.61 -11.56
CA GLU A 201 -7.01 -4.48 -10.66
C GLU A 201 -7.39 -4.95 -9.25
N VAL A 202 -6.97 -4.20 -8.26
CA VAL A 202 -7.25 -4.43 -6.85
C VAL A 202 -8.14 -3.32 -6.33
N ASP A 203 -9.34 -3.71 -5.92
CA ASP A 203 -10.27 -2.83 -5.21
C ASP A 203 -9.90 -2.80 -3.72
N TYR A 204 -8.89 -1.99 -3.39
CA TYR A 204 -8.45 -1.82 -2.01
C TYR A 204 -9.56 -1.32 -1.08
N GLU A 205 -10.44 -0.44 -1.56
CA GLU A 205 -11.53 0.12 -0.75
C GLU A 205 -12.51 -0.97 -0.29
N SER A 206 -12.61 -2.05 -1.06
CA SER A 206 -13.48 -3.18 -0.74
C SER A 206 -13.07 -3.91 0.55
N PHE A 207 -11.81 -3.82 1.00
CA PHE A 207 -11.35 -4.46 2.23
C PHE A 207 -10.67 -3.53 3.24
N VAL A 208 -9.99 -2.46 2.81
CA VAL A 208 -9.31 -1.49 3.70
C VAL A 208 -10.31 -0.65 4.47
N VAL A 209 -10.10 -0.51 5.79
CA VAL A 209 -10.89 0.40 6.63
C VAL A 209 -10.28 1.79 6.54
N GLN A 210 -11.04 2.73 6.00
CA GLN A 210 -10.61 4.11 5.79
C GLN A 210 -11.20 5.04 6.85
N ILE A 211 -10.36 5.81 7.52
CA ILE A 211 -10.76 6.81 8.50
C ILE A 211 -10.60 8.20 7.86
N PRO A 212 -11.69 8.85 7.43
CA PRO A 212 -11.61 10.15 6.80
C PRO A 212 -11.16 11.20 7.82
N LEU A 213 -10.06 11.90 7.52
CA LEU A 213 -9.66 13.08 8.27
C LEU A 213 -10.29 14.31 7.62
N LYS A 214 -11.26 14.91 8.31
CA LYS A 214 -12.03 16.07 7.83
C LYS A 214 -11.44 17.42 8.24
N ASP A 215 -10.71 17.47 9.36
CA ASP A 215 -10.21 18.71 9.96
C ASP A 215 -8.71 18.62 10.31
N GLU A 216 -8.08 19.77 10.49
CA GLU A 216 -6.69 19.89 10.99
C GLU A 216 -6.54 19.35 12.43
N THR A 217 -7.64 19.20 13.16
CA THR A 217 -7.65 18.56 14.47
C THR A 217 -7.63 17.05 14.30
N ILE A 218 -6.47 16.47 14.57
CA ILE A 218 -6.25 15.05 14.43
C ILE A 218 -6.89 14.33 15.62
N ASN A 219 -8.13 13.92 15.45
CA ASN A 219 -8.90 13.18 16.45
C ASN A 219 -8.95 11.68 16.12
N MET A 220 -8.25 10.87 16.92
CA MET A 220 -8.16 9.41 16.74
C MET A 220 -9.35 8.63 17.30
N SER A 221 -10.27 9.27 18.03
CA SER A 221 -11.52 8.63 18.46
C SER A 221 -12.33 8.11 17.28
N SER A 222 -12.32 8.82 16.15
CA SER A 222 -12.98 8.39 14.91
C SER A 222 -12.43 7.05 14.39
N MET A 223 -11.11 6.83 14.51
CA MET A 223 -10.47 5.57 14.17
C MET A 223 -10.94 4.46 15.11
N MET A 224 -10.92 4.72 16.42
CA MET A 224 -11.31 3.74 17.44
C MET A 224 -12.79 3.33 17.28
N GLN A 225 -13.69 4.30 17.15
CA GLN A 225 -15.12 4.08 16.91
C GLN A 225 -15.39 3.29 15.62
N THR A 226 -14.65 3.60 14.54
CA THR A 226 -14.80 2.86 13.28
C THR A 226 -14.32 1.42 13.44
N MET A 227 -13.21 1.18 14.15
CA MET A 227 -12.74 -0.17 14.45
C MET A 227 -13.76 -0.95 15.28
N GLU A 228 -14.38 -0.32 16.30
CA GLU A 228 -15.46 -0.92 17.09
C GLU A 228 -16.66 -1.30 16.24
N ALA A 229 -17.08 -0.41 15.34
CA ALA A 229 -18.20 -0.65 14.43
C ALA A 229 -17.92 -1.84 13.51
N ILE A 230 -16.70 -1.93 12.93
CA ILE A 230 -16.29 -3.06 12.10
C ILE A 230 -16.23 -4.37 12.90
N LEU A 231 -15.68 -4.35 14.11
CA LEU A 231 -15.60 -5.54 14.97
C LEU A 231 -16.98 -6.04 15.42
N SER A 232 -17.93 -5.12 15.64
CA SER A 232 -19.31 -5.45 15.98
C SER A 232 -20.11 -6.01 14.79
N ASN A 233 -19.78 -5.57 13.57
CA ASN A 233 -20.44 -6.02 12.34
C ASN A 233 -19.72 -7.22 11.71
N LYS A 234 -20.09 -8.43 12.15
CA LYS A 234 -19.49 -9.68 11.67
C LYS A 234 -19.63 -9.91 10.17
N GLU A 235 -20.70 -9.44 9.54
CA GLU A 235 -20.93 -9.62 8.10
C GLU A 235 -19.97 -8.75 7.29
N GLU A 236 -19.86 -7.47 7.65
CA GLU A 236 -18.94 -6.54 7.03
C GLU A 236 -17.48 -6.97 7.23
N LEU A 237 -17.13 -7.43 8.44
CA LEU A 237 -15.80 -7.96 8.72
C LEU A 237 -15.46 -9.15 7.81
N ARG A 238 -16.37 -10.12 7.68
CA ARG A 238 -16.18 -11.28 6.81
C ARG A 238 -16.10 -10.89 5.34
N ARG A 239 -16.92 -9.93 4.91
CA ARG A 239 -16.89 -9.39 3.53
C ARG A 239 -15.50 -8.83 3.21
N ARG A 240 -14.95 -7.98 4.09
CA ARG A 240 -13.60 -7.43 3.94
C ARG A 240 -12.52 -8.51 3.94
N GLN A 241 -12.63 -9.51 4.82
CA GLN A 241 -11.67 -10.62 4.88
C GLN A 241 -11.66 -11.47 3.59
N ARG A 242 -12.83 -11.71 2.99
CA ARG A 242 -12.93 -12.42 1.70
C ARG A 242 -12.33 -11.59 0.57
N ASN A 243 -12.72 -10.32 0.47
CA ASN A 243 -12.18 -9.44 -0.57
C ASN A 243 -10.66 -9.30 -0.47
N MET A 244 -10.12 -9.23 0.76
CA MET A 244 -8.68 -9.22 0.99
C MET A 244 -8.01 -10.55 0.59
N MET A 245 -8.65 -11.69 0.88
CA MET A 245 -8.18 -13.01 0.47
C MET A 245 -8.06 -13.11 -1.06
N ASP A 246 -9.08 -12.65 -1.78
CA ASP A 246 -9.18 -12.75 -3.24
C ASP A 246 -8.04 -11.97 -3.94
N CYS A 247 -7.59 -10.87 -3.36
CA CYS A 247 -6.50 -10.05 -3.91
C CYS A 247 -5.12 -10.35 -3.32
N ALA A 248 -4.99 -11.24 -2.32
CA ALA A 248 -3.75 -11.40 -1.57
C ALA A 248 -2.56 -11.86 -2.44
N LEU A 249 -2.82 -12.69 -3.46
CA LEU A 249 -1.79 -13.21 -4.36
C LEU A 249 -1.13 -12.11 -5.20
N SER A 250 -1.87 -11.06 -5.55
CA SER A 250 -1.37 -9.89 -6.30
C SER A 250 -0.28 -9.13 -5.54
N PHE A 251 -0.05 -9.44 -4.27
CA PHE A 251 1.01 -8.83 -3.44
C PHE A 251 2.21 -9.76 -3.19
N THR A 252 2.26 -10.90 -3.87
CA THR A 252 3.33 -11.89 -3.71
C THR A 252 4.04 -12.17 -5.02
N TYR A 253 5.27 -12.67 -4.92
CA TYR A 253 6.04 -13.13 -6.06
C TYR A 253 6.36 -14.60 -5.86
N GLY A 254 5.84 -15.45 -6.74
CA GLY A 254 6.15 -16.86 -6.80
C GLY A 254 7.62 -17.07 -7.14
N MET A 255 8.31 -17.83 -6.30
CA MET A 255 9.70 -18.19 -6.48
C MET A 255 9.87 -19.71 -6.49
N GLY A 256 10.97 -20.17 -7.11
CA GLY A 256 11.28 -21.59 -7.18
C GLY A 256 10.14 -22.38 -7.83
N PRO A 257 9.56 -23.40 -7.15
CA PRO A 257 8.43 -24.14 -7.68
C PRO A 257 7.19 -23.30 -7.99
N ASP A 258 7.00 -22.15 -7.34
CA ASP A 258 5.82 -21.29 -7.56
C ASP A 258 6.03 -20.29 -8.70
N ALA A 259 7.25 -20.18 -9.23
CA ALA A 259 7.54 -19.25 -10.31
C ALA A 259 6.65 -19.53 -11.54
N HIS A 260 5.96 -18.48 -12.01
CA HIS A 260 5.06 -18.51 -13.17
C HIS A 260 3.84 -19.44 -13.07
N ARG A 261 3.55 -20.04 -11.89
CA ARG A 261 2.42 -20.96 -11.73
C ARG A 261 1.10 -20.27 -11.39
N TYR A 262 1.15 -19.06 -10.86
CA TYR A 262 0.00 -18.37 -10.29
C TYR A 262 -0.17 -16.97 -10.88
N ASN A 263 -1.40 -16.44 -10.79
CA ASN A 263 -1.68 -15.05 -11.11
C ASN A 263 -1.26 -14.15 -9.93
N ASP A 264 0.04 -13.99 -9.75
CA ASP A 264 0.65 -13.23 -8.65
C ASP A 264 1.10 -11.83 -9.10
N ALA A 265 1.85 -11.10 -8.28
CA ALA A 265 2.33 -9.76 -8.60
C ALA A 265 3.11 -9.69 -9.93
N PHE A 266 3.82 -10.75 -10.32
CA PHE A 266 4.56 -10.76 -11.58
C PHE A 266 3.60 -10.76 -12.77
N SER A 267 2.54 -11.57 -12.72
CA SER A 267 1.50 -11.61 -13.75
C SER A 267 0.78 -10.26 -13.88
N HIS A 268 0.48 -9.59 -12.75
CA HIS A 268 -0.08 -8.24 -12.75
C HIS A 268 0.90 -7.19 -13.34
N ILE A 269 2.21 -7.31 -13.08
CA ILE A 269 3.21 -6.45 -13.71
C ILE A 269 3.21 -6.64 -15.23
N LEU A 270 3.13 -7.87 -15.74
CA LEU A 270 3.06 -8.13 -17.18
C LEU A 270 1.79 -7.51 -17.80
N ALA A 271 0.65 -7.60 -17.13
CA ALA A 271 -0.59 -6.95 -17.58
C ALA A 271 -0.44 -5.42 -17.61
N ALA A 272 0.16 -4.82 -16.58
CA ALA A 272 0.44 -3.38 -16.52
C ALA A 272 1.40 -2.93 -17.64
N LEU A 273 2.42 -3.74 -17.95
CA LEU A 273 3.34 -3.50 -19.06
C LEU A 273 2.62 -3.57 -20.41
N TYR A 274 1.75 -4.56 -20.60
CA TYR A 274 0.94 -4.69 -21.81
C TYR A 274 0.04 -3.46 -22.01
N HIS A 275 -0.66 -3.03 -20.95
CA HIS A 275 -1.50 -1.83 -20.97
C HIS A 275 -0.69 -0.58 -21.31
N TYR A 276 0.49 -0.40 -20.68
CA TYR A 276 1.37 0.71 -21.00
C TYR A 276 1.79 0.74 -22.48
N GLN A 277 2.14 -0.41 -23.04
CA GLN A 277 2.58 -0.52 -24.43
C GLN A 277 1.47 -0.22 -25.44
N HIS A 278 0.24 -0.64 -25.17
CA HIS A 278 -0.86 -0.59 -26.15
C HIS A 278 -1.78 0.63 -25.97
N GLU A 279 -1.94 1.15 -24.75
CA GLU A 279 -2.88 2.24 -24.48
C GLU A 279 -2.16 3.57 -24.23
N ILE A 280 -1.05 3.55 -23.48
CA ILE A 280 -0.37 4.77 -23.04
C ILE A 280 0.68 5.23 -24.06
N LEU A 281 1.43 4.29 -24.64
CA LEU A 281 2.49 4.64 -25.58
C LEU A 281 1.97 5.24 -26.89
N PRO A 282 0.88 4.74 -27.51
CA PRO A 282 0.39 5.29 -28.79
C PRO A 282 -0.27 6.66 -28.67
N THR A 283 -0.86 6.98 -27.52
CA THR A 283 -1.51 8.28 -27.26
C THR A 283 -0.52 9.40 -26.96
N TYR A 284 0.78 9.08 -26.85
CA TYR A 284 1.80 10.06 -26.56
C TYR A 284 2.23 10.85 -27.80
N ASP A 285 1.80 12.10 -27.87
CA ASP A 285 2.42 13.10 -28.74
C ASP A 285 3.65 13.66 -28.00
N PRO A 286 4.89 13.35 -28.44
CA PRO A 286 6.06 13.94 -27.82
C PRO A 286 5.94 15.47 -27.92
N PRO A 287 6.23 16.23 -26.85
CA PRO A 287 6.31 17.67 -26.97
C PRO A 287 7.25 17.94 -28.12
N LYS A 288 6.74 18.52 -29.23
CA LYS A 288 7.54 18.86 -30.40
C LYS A 288 8.75 19.56 -29.85
N ALA A 289 9.91 18.89 -29.90
CA ALA A 289 11.12 19.42 -29.33
C ALA A 289 11.18 20.85 -29.81
N ARG A 290 11.12 21.82 -28.88
CA ARG A 290 11.37 23.22 -29.23
C ARG A 290 12.67 23.12 -29.97
N ARG A 291 12.63 23.24 -31.30
CA ARG A 291 13.79 23.56 -32.12
C ARG A 291 14.16 24.94 -31.60
N GLN A 292 14.84 24.99 -30.44
CA GLN A 292 15.68 26.11 -30.10
C GLN A 292 16.51 26.27 -31.36
N LYS A 293 16.28 27.38 -32.04
CA LYS A 293 17.09 27.83 -33.15
C LYS A 293 18.52 27.96 -32.61
N LEU A 294 19.26 26.86 -32.57
CA LEU A 294 20.71 26.83 -32.65
C LEU A 294 21.03 27.23 -34.08
N GLY A 295 20.85 28.53 -34.35
CA GLY A 295 20.79 29.06 -35.70
C GLY A 295 20.55 30.57 -35.66
N GLN A 296 21.44 31.29 -34.97
CA GLN A 296 22.00 32.59 -35.37
C GLN A 296 22.89 33.13 -34.24
N VAL A 297 24.06 32.51 -34.06
CA VAL A 297 25.28 33.26 -33.75
C VAL A 297 26.15 33.08 -34.98
N VAL A 298 25.83 33.85 -36.02
CA VAL A 298 26.77 34.10 -37.12
C VAL A 298 27.33 35.49 -36.85
N ALA A 299 28.65 35.53 -36.77
CA ALA A 299 29.52 36.68 -36.58
C ALA A 299 29.01 38.02 -37.13
N ALA A 300 29.13 39.05 -36.28
CA ALA A 300 29.60 40.39 -36.64
C ALA A 300 30.32 40.98 -35.42
#